data_AF-A0A075FPB7-F1
#
_entry.id   AF-A0A075FPB7-F1
#
_cell.length_a   1.000
_cell.length_b   1.000
_cell.length_c   1.000
_cell.angle_alpha   90.00
_cell.angle_beta   90.00
_cell.angle_gamma   90.00
#
_symmetry.space_group_name_H-M   'P 1'
#
loop_
_entity.id
_entity.type
_entity.pdbx_description
1 polymer ?
#
loop_
_entity_poly.entity_id
_entity_poly.type
_entity_poly.pdbx_seq_one_letter_code
_entity_poly.pdbx_strand_id
1 'polypeptide(L)'
;MEIMGRGLSQIVQETPQYFHLLSKYAGWKLFKRRSPIFGSADIINECNLHCEHCYWWLNRKENEELTLEEWKQVIDEKFKKRHVFAVTVVGGEPMMRPDVVELFAKEFPKRSCIVTNGNYPLKNSKVFIFTGYQLMVIKKFMTPFAEMVHGLKQEKCN
;
A
#
# COMPACT_ATOMS: atom_id res chain seq x y z
N MET A 1 11.08 -18.96 17.35
CA MET A 1 10.39 -19.72 16.29
C MET A 1 9.79 -18.68 15.34
N GLU A 2 10.52 -18.37 14.27
CA GLU A 2 10.05 -17.45 13.23
C GLU A 2 9.41 -18.28 12.13
N ILE A 3 8.16 -17.96 11.78
CA ILE A 3 7.45 -18.58 10.66
C ILE A 3 7.28 -17.47 9.64
N MET A 4 7.89 -17.61 8.45
CA MET A 4 7.87 -16.61 7.36
C MET A 4 8.41 -15.22 7.76
N GLY A 5 9.50 -15.14 8.54
CA GLY A 5 10.09 -13.85 8.97
C GLY A 5 9.18 -13.03 9.91
N ARG A 6 8.17 -13.68 10.49
CA ARG A 6 7.26 -13.11 11.50
C ARG A 6 7.36 -13.95 12.78
N GLY A 7 7.37 -13.26 13.92
CA GLY A 7 7.28 -13.92 15.21
C GLY A 7 5.86 -14.45 15.47
N LEU A 8 5.73 -15.52 16.25
CA LEU A 8 4.42 -16.10 16.63
C LEU A 8 3.45 -15.04 17.20
N SER A 9 3.92 -14.12 18.03
CA SER A 9 3.11 -13.03 18.59
C SER A 9 2.57 -12.08 17.51
N GLN A 10 3.33 -11.82 16.46
CA GLN A 10 2.90 -10.99 15.33
C GLN A 10 1.84 -11.70 14.50
N ILE A 11 2.01 -13.00 14.26
CA ILE A 11 1.00 -13.82 13.56
C ILE A 11 -0.32 -13.79 14.32
N VAL A 12 -0.29 -14.00 15.64
CA VAL A 12 -1.48 -13.94 16.49
C VAL A 12 -2.17 -12.57 16.40
N GLN A 13 -1.42 -11.47 16.50
CA GLN A 13 -1.96 -10.10 16.36
C GLN A 13 -2.56 -9.82 14.97
N GLU A 14 -2.02 -10.41 13.91
CA GLU A 14 -2.48 -10.22 12.53
C GLU A 14 -3.60 -11.20 12.12
N THR A 15 -3.88 -12.21 12.94
CA THR A 15 -4.92 -13.24 12.69
C THR A 15 -6.28 -12.67 12.26
N PRO A 16 -6.80 -11.57 12.88
CA PRO A 16 -8.07 -10.98 12.44
C PRO A 16 -8.04 -10.53 10.98
N GLN A 17 -6.90 -10.01 10.51
CA GLN A 17 -6.76 -9.52 9.14
C GLN A 17 -6.70 -10.67 8.13
N TYR A 18 -6.05 -11.78 8.48
CA TYR A 18 -6.07 -13.00 7.67
C TYR A 18 -7.47 -13.60 7.59
N PHE A 19 -8.24 -13.56 8.68
CA PHE A 19 -9.64 -13.98 8.67
C PHE A 19 -10.48 -13.12 7.69
N HIS A 20 -10.32 -11.80 7.72
CA HIS A 20 -10.98 -10.92 6.76
C HIS A 20 -10.52 -11.14 5.31
N LEU A 21 -9.25 -11.48 5.10
CA LEU A 21 -8.75 -11.83 3.77
C LEU A 21 -9.40 -13.12 3.25
N LEU A 22 -9.47 -14.15 4.09
CA LEU A 22 -10.13 -15.42 3.77
C LEU A 22 -11.63 -15.23 3.52
N SER A 23 -12.31 -14.42 4.34
CA SER A 23 -13.73 -14.15 4.16
C SER A 23 -14.03 -13.37 2.88
N LYS A 24 -13.16 -12.41 2.50
CA LYS A 24 -13.23 -11.74 1.20
C LYS A 24 -13.01 -12.71 0.04
N TYR A 25 -12.03 -13.59 0.16
CA TYR A 25 -11.75 -14.60 -0.86
C TYR A 25 -12.93 -15.58 -1.02
N ALA A 26 -13.50 -16.08 0.09
CA ALA A 26 -14.69 -16.91 0.08
C ALA A 26 -15.90 -16.14 -0.48
N GLY A 27 -16.08 -14.88 -0.10
CA GLY A 27 -17.14 -14.01 -0.61
C GLY A 27 -17.05 -13.76 -2.11
N TRP A 28 -15.82 -13.62 -2.64
CA TRP A 28 -15.60 -13.55 -4.07
C TRP A 28 -15.92 -14.88 -4.76
N LYS A 29 -15.45 -16.01 -4.23
CA LYS A 29 -15.65 -17.33 -4.83
C LYS A 29 -17.11 -17.78 -4.82
N LEU A 30 -17.84 -17.51 -3.73
CA LEU A 30 -19.22 -17.97 -3.54
C LEU A 30 -20.27 -16.96 -4.03
N PHE A 31 -20.06 -15.67 -3.75
CA PHE A 31 -21.08 -14.63 -3.99
C PHE A 31 -20.66 -13.61 -5.05
N LYS A 32 -19.49 -13.78 -5.70
CA LYS A 32 -18.89 -12.83 -6.66
C LYS A 32 -18.79 -11.40 -6.12
N ARG A 33 -18.75 -11.23 -4.79
CA ARG A 33 -18.59 -9.93 -4.14
C ARG A 33 -17.18 -9.41 -4.35
N ARG A 34 -17.06 -8.16 -4.81
CA ARG A 34 -15.77 -7.48 -4.96
C ARG A 34 -15.50 -6.64 -3.72
N SER A 35 -14.38 -6.93 -3.06
CA SER A 35 -13.91 -6.22 -1.88
C SER A 35 -12.45 -5.83 -2.07
N PRO A 36 -12.04 -4.60 -1.68
CA PRO A 36 -10.66 -4.18 -1.85
C PRO A 36 -9.75 -4.99 -0.94
N ILE A 37 -8.75 -5.66 -1.51
CA ILE A 37 -7.71 -6.38 -0.75
C ILE A 37 -6.47 -5.49 -0.59
N PHE A 38 -6.13 -4.75 -1.63
CA PHE A 38 -4.99 -3.84 -1.68
C PHE A 38 -5.49 -2.41 -1.85
N GLY A 39 -4.75 -1.46 -1.28
CA GLY A 39 -5.00 -0.03 -1.45
C GLY A 39 -3.74 0.70 -1.89
N SER A 40 -3.92 1.80 -2.59
CA SER A 40 -2.84 2.74 -2.93
C SER A 40 -3.18 4.09 -2.31
N ALA A 41 -2.18 4.77 -1.76
CA ALA A 41 -2.33 6.09 -1.16
C ALA A 41 -1.29 7.04 -1.73
N ASP A 42 -1.74 8.06 -2.47
CA ASP A 42 -0.90 9.13 -2.97
C ASP A 42 -0.77 10.21 -1.90
N ILE A 43 0.38 10.28 -1.22
CA ILE A 43 0.51 11.05 0.03
C ILE A 43 0.97 12.49 -0.14
N ILE A 44 1.56 12.80 -1.29
CA ILE A 44 2.21 14.08 -1.59
C ILE A 44 2.09 14.36 -3.09
N ASN A 45 1.83 15.62 -3.45
CA ASN A 45 1.76 16.03 -4.86
C ASN A 45 3.13 16.46 -5.40
N GLU A 46 4.01 16.93 -4.53
CA GLU A 46 5.35 17.40 -4.87
C GLU A 46 6.35 16.25 -5.05
N CYS A 47 7.28 16.43 -6.00
CA CYS A 47 8.37 15.49 -6.28
C CYS A 47 9.63 16.29 -6.59
N ASN A 48 10.78 15.84 -6.09
CA ASN A 48 12.08 16.44 -6.38
C ASN A 48 12.58 16.18 -7.82
N LEU A 49 11.90 15.31 -8.57
CA LEU A 49 12.21 15.00 -9.97
C LEU A 49 11.00 15.33 -10.88
N HIS A 50 11.29 15.65 -12.14
CA HIS A 50 10.28 15.94 -13.17
C HIS A 50 10.47 15.02 -14.38
N CYS A 51 10.27 13.71 -14.15
CA CYS A 51 10.49 12.71 -15.19
C CYS A 51 9.47 12.88 -16.33
N GLU A 52 9.93 12.87 -17.57
CA GLU A 52 9.08 13.02 -18.77
C GLU A 52 7.97 11.95 -18.86
N HIS A 53 8.21 10.78 -18.26
CA HIS A 53 7.33 9.61 -18.32
C HIS A 53 6.43 9.49 -17.08
N CYS A 54 6.42 10.51 -16.21
CA CYS A 54 5.77 10.45 -14.90
C CYS A 54 4.24 10.55 -15.04
N TYR A 55 3.55 9.44 -14.81
CA TYR A 55 2.08 9.42 -14.80
C TYR A 55 1.49 10.39 -13.76
N TRP A 56 2.20 10.62 -12.66
CA TRP A 56 1.78 11.50 -11.56
C TRP A 56 1.86 12.96 -11.97
N TRP A 57 3.02 13.40 -12.47
CA TRP A 57 3.25 14.78 -12.91
C TRP A 57 2.24 15.23 -13.96
N LEU A 58 1.92 14.36 -14.92
CA LEU A 58 0.99 14.65 -16.01
C LEU A 58 -0.48 14.72 -15.57
N ASN A 59 -0.84 14.16 -14.42
CA ASN A 59 -2.23 14.05 -13.96
C ASN A 59 -2.48 14.67 -12.58
N ARG A 60 -1.48 15.30 -11.96
CA ARG A 60 -1.63 15.88 -10.62
C ARG A 60 -2.65 17.00 -10.65
N LYS A 61 -3.50 17.02 -9.62
CA LYS A 61 -4.38 18.16 -9.35
C LYS A 61 -3.69 19.04 -8.32
N GLU A 62 -3.76 20.35 -8.52
CA GLU A 62 -3.41 21.32 -7.48
C GLU A 62 -4.49 21.27 -6.40
N ASN A 63 -4.33 20.31 -5.49
CA ASN A 63 -5.13 20.20 -4.28
C ASN A 63 -4.22 20.50 -3.09
N GLU A 64 -4.81 21.09 -2.04
CA GLU A 64 -4.15 21.23 -0.75
C GLU A 64 -3.71 19.84 -0.23
N GLU A 65 -2.49 19.75 0.26
CA GLU A 65 -1.98 18.51 0.85
C GLU A 65 -2.65 18.26 2.20
N LEU A 66 -3.03 17.01 2.46
CA LEU A 66 -3.61 16.64 3.73
C LEU A 66 -2.58 16.73 4.86
N THR A 67 -3.06 17.19 6.00
CA THR A 67 -2.36 17.13 7.28
C THR A 67 -2.20 15.68 7.76
N LEU A 68 -1.34 15.47 8.76
CA LEU A 68 -1.09 14.14 9.30
C LEU A 68 -2.36 13.54 9.95
N GLU A 69 -3.14 14.39 10.61
CA GLU A 69 -4.40 14.05 11.27
C GLU A 69 -5.46 13.62 10.25
N GLU A 70 -5.57 14.33 9.13
CA GLU A 70 -6.46 13.97 8.03
C GLU A 70 -6.04 12.64 7.38
N TRP A 71 -4.73 12.41 7.20
CA TRP A 71 -4.24 11.11 6.74
C TRP A 71 -4.60 9.97 7.69
N LYS A 72 -4.55 10.20 9.01
CA LYS A 72 -5.01 9.22 9.99
C LYS A 72 -6.50 8.92 9.84
N GLN A 73 -7.33 9.94 9.64
CA GLN A 73 -8.76 9.75 9.37
C GLN A 73 -8.97 8.94 8.08
N VAL A 74 -8.25 9.26 7.01
CA VAL A 74 -8.31 8.53 5.73
C VAL A 74 -7.93 7.06 5.92
N ILE A 75 -6.88 6.75 6.69
CA ILE A 75 -6.48 5.38 7.03
C ILE A 75 -7.62 4.63 7.73
N ASP A 76 -8.22 5.24 8.74
CA ASP A 76 -9.27 4.60 9.52
C ASP A 76 -10.54 4.38 8.67
N GLU A 77 -10.93 5.36 7.86
CA GLU A 77 -12.18 5.33 7.10
C GLU A 77 -12.13 4.56 5.79
N LYS A 78 -11.05 4.71 5.03
CA LYS A 78 -10.95 4.13 3.68
C LYS A 78 -10.25 2.79 3.70
N PHE A 79 -9.27 2.59 4.58
CA PHE A 79 -8.46 1.38 4.59
C PHE A 79 -8.91 0.40 5.67
N LYS A 80 -8.97 0.82 6.94
CA LYS A 80 -9.30 -0.09 8.05
C LYS A 80 -10.76 -0.51 8.08
N LYS A 81 -11.71 0.42 7.98
CA LYS A 81 -13.16 0.09 7.90
C LYS A 81 -13.49 -0.88 6.76
N ARG A 82 -12.72 -0.82 5.66
CA ARG A 82 -12.87 -1.73 4.51
C ARG A 82 -12.00 -2.98 4.60
N HIS A 83 -11.27 -3.18 5.70
CA HIS A 83 -10.34 -4.29 5.92
C HIS A 83 -9.30 -4.45 4.80
N VAL A 84 -8.75 -3.35 4.28
CA VAL A 84 -7.65 -3.41 3.30
C VAL A 84 -6.46 -4.11 3.94
N PHE A 85 -5.94 -5.13 3.26
CA PHE A 85 -4.90 -6.00 3.80
C PHE A 85 -3.51 -5.39 3.67
N ALA A 86 -3.19 -4.78 2.53
CA ALA A 86 -1.88 -4.14 2.31
C ALA A 86 -2.04 -2.84 1.53
N VAL A 87 -1.11 -1.90 1.77
CA VAL A 87 -1.16 -0.55 1.21
C VAL A 87 0.16 -0.21 0.53
N THR A 88 0.08 0.38 -0.66
CA THR A 88 1.21 0.99 -1.34
C THR A 88 1.14 2.50 -1.16
N VAL A 89 2.18 3.08 -0.58
CA VAL A 89 2.39 4.51 -0.39
C VAL A 89 3.16 5.02 -1.59
N VAL A 90 2.52 5.93 -2.31
CA VAL A 90 2.92 6.49 -3.60
C VAL A 90 2.66 8.01 -3.60
N GLY A 91 2.77 8.65 -4.76
CA GLY A 91 2.55 10.08 -4.96
C GLY A 91 3.68 10.66 -5.81
N GLY A 92 4.06 11.91 -5.51
CA GLY A 92 5.25 12.55 -6.07
C GLY A 92 6.53 11.87 -5.58
N GLU A 93 7.15 12.39 -4.52
CA GLU A 93 8.20 11.67 -3.80
C GLU A 93 7.81 11.45 -2.34
N PRO A 94 7.33 10.24 -1.96
CA PRO A 94 6.87 9.95 -0.60
C PRO A 94 7.89 10.26 0.50
N MET A 95 9.19 10.12 0.21
CA MET A 95 10.23 10.39 1.19
C MET A 95 10.41 11.88 1.51
N MET A 96 9.76 12.79 0.76
CA MET A 96 9.63 14.21 1.14
C MET A 96 8.58 14.44 2.24
N ARG A 97 7.72 13.45 2.52
CA ARG A 97 6.73 13.44 3.63
C ARG A 97 6.93 12.23 4.55
N PRO A 98 8.09 12.15 5.26
CA PRO A 98 8.43 11.00 6.08
C PRO A 98 7.46 10.81 7.26
N ASP A 99 6.83 11.88 7.74
CA ASP A 99 5.79 11.86 8.78
C ASP A 99 4.60 10.97 8.38
N VAL A 100 4.08 11.13 7.16
CA VAL A 100 2.96 10.34 6.65
C VAL A 100 3.41 8.91 6.34
N VAL A 101 4.61 8.74 5.79
CA VAL A 101 5.19 7.41 5.55
C VAL A 101 5.30 6.59 6.84
N GLU A 102 5.78 7.21 7.93
CA GLU A 102 5.87 6.57 9.24
C GLU A 102 4.50 6.20 9.81
N LEU A 103 3.48 7.05 9.60
CA LEU A 103 2.10 6.74 9.96
C LEU A 103 1.62 5.47 9.24
N PHE A 104 1.77 5.38 7.92
CA PHE A 104 1.39 4.17 7.17
C PHE A 104 2.19 2.93 7.60
N ALA A 105 3.49 3.08 7.89
CA ALA A 105 4.32 1.99 8.39
C ALA A 105 3.84 1.46 9.75
N LYS A 106 3.38 2.36 10.63
CA LYS A 106 2.84 2.03 11.94
C LYS A 106 1.47 1.36 11.86
N GLU A 107 0.59 1.85 10.99
CA GLU A 107 -0.77 1.33 10.83
C GLU A 107 -0.82 0.04 9.99
N PHE A 108 0.15 -0.15 9.09
CA PHE A 108 0.31 -1.33 8.24
C PHE A 108 1.70 -1.96 8.40
N PRO A 109 2.04 -2.48 9.60
CA PRO A 109 3.36 -3.07 9.84
C PRO A 109 3.57 -4.28 8.92
N LYS A 110 4.71 -4.30 8.21
CA LYS A 110 5.07 -5.36 7.23
C LYS A 110 4.01 -5.61 6.13
N ARG A 111 3.09 -4.66 5.92
CA ARG A 111 2.02 -4.68 4.91
C ARG A 111 1.89 -3.33 4.20
N SER A 112 2.77 -2.40 4.50
CA SER A 112 2.99 -1.16 3.75
C SER A 112 4.16 -1.36 2.80
N CYS A 113 4.01 -0.80 1.61
CA CYS A 113 5.02 -0.74 0.57
C CYS A 113 5.23 0.72 0.20
N ILE A 114 6.46 1.21 0.10
CA ILE A 114 6.74 2.59 -0.35
C ILE A 114 7.37 2.53 -1.73
N VAL A 115 6.89 3.36 -2.65
CA VAL A 115 7.51 3.59 -3.95
C VAL A 115 8.27 4.91 -3.92
N THR A 116 9.59 4.87 -4.09
CA THR A 116 10.47 6.04 -4.01
C THR A 116 11.48 6.05 -5.15
N ASN A 117 11.94 7.24 -5.55
CA ASN A 117 13.05 7.39 -6.50
C ASN A 117 14.42 7.07 -5.88
N GLY A 118 14.50 6.92 -4.54
CA GLY A 118 15.73 6.56 -3.83
C GLY A 118 16.71 7.71 -3.57
N ASN A 119 16.31 8.96 -3.79
CA ASN A 119 17.14 10.14 -3.54
C ASN A 119 17.26 10.50 -2.05
N TYR A 120 16.36 9.99 -1.20
CA TYR A 120 16.32 10.27 0.23
C TYR A 120 16.71 9.04 1.06
N PRO A 121 17.36 9.22 2.22
CA PRO A 121 17.77 8.12 3.07
C PRO A 121 16.56 7.41 3.69
N LEU A 122 16.57 6.07 3.61
CA LEU A 122 15.51 5.21 4.10
C LEU A 122 15.65 5.00 5.61
N LYS A 123 14.91 5.77 6.41
CA LYS A 123 14.88 5.67 7.88
C LYS A 123 13.90 4.59 8.37
N ASN A 124 13.97 3.33 7.93
CA ASN A 124 13.44 2.18 8.72
C ASN A 124 13.51 0.83 7.98
N SER A 125 13.76 -0.23 8.75
CA SER A 125 13.82 -1.64 8.33
C SER A 125 12.45 -2.36 8.32
N LYS A 126 11.35 -1.65 8.55
CA LYS A 126 10.00 -2.24 8.72
C LYS A 126 9.07 -2.08 7.51
N VAL A 127 9.52 -1.41 6.45
CA VAL A 127 8.73 -1.13 5.25
C VAL A 127 9.36 -1.80 4.04
N PHE A 128 8.54 -2.38 3.16
CA PHE A 128 9.02 -2.90 1.88
C PHE A 128 9.19 -1.73 0.92
N ILE A 129 10.44 -1.41 0.58
CA ILE A 129 10.78 -0.23 -0.21
C ILE A 129 11.04 -0.69 -1.65
N PHE A 130 10.30 -0.11 -2.59
CA PHE A 130 10.45 -0.35 -4.02
C PHE A 130 11.04 0.89 -4.66
N THR A 131 12.29 0.79 -5.11
CA THR A 131 12.93 1.83 -5.90
C THR A 131 12.47 1.73 -7.36
N GLY A 132 12.30 2.89 -8.01
CA GLY A 132 11.62 3.07 -9.30
C GLY A 132 12.08 2.22 -10.51
N TYR A 133 13.14 1.41 -10.39
CA TYR A 133 13.55 0.46 -11.43
C TYR A 133 12.89 -0.93 -11.32
N GLN A 134 12.05 -1.16 -10.32
CA GLN A 134 11.54 -2.50 -10.02
C GLN A 134 10.02 -2.65 -10.09
N LEU A 135 9.39 -2.00 -11.07
CA LEU A 135 8.07 -2.44 -11.58
C LEU A 135 8.09 -3.91 -12.06
N MET A 136 9.28 -4.45 -12.38
CA MET A 136 9.44 -5.80 -12.92
C MET A 136 9.39 -6.93 -11.86
N VAL A 137 9.70 -6.66 -10.58
CA VAL A 137 9.72 -7.72 -9.55
C VAL A 137 8.40 -7.87 -8.82
N ILE A 138 7.51 -6.87 -8.90
CA ILE A 138 6.10 -7.06 -8.53
C ILE A 138 5.49 -8.19 -9.37
N LYS A 139 5.83 -8.31 -10.66
CA LYS A 139 5.42 -9.48 -11.46
C LYS A 139 5.97 -10.81 -10.95
N LYS A 140 7.12 -10.85 -10.25
CA LYS A 140 7.83 -12.09 -9.88
C LYS A 140 7.60 -12.55 -8.44
N PHE A 141 7.32 -11.61 -7.52
CA PHE A 141 6.92 -11.92 -6.14
C PHE A 141 5.39 -12.05 -6.00
N MET A 142 4.64 -11.29 -6.81
CA MET A 142 3.21 -11.51 -6.90
C MET A 142 2.86 -12.65 -7.85
N THR A 143 3.71 -13.25 -8.69
CA THR A 143 3.26 -14.27 -9.67
C THR A 143 2.36 -15.37 -9.10
N PRO A 144 2.70 -16.02 -7.96
CA PRO A 144 1.82 -17.04 -7.38
C PRO A 144 0.50 -16.47 -6.83
N PHE A 145 0.47 -15.19 -6.45
CA PHE A 145 -0.67 -14.52 -5.79
C PHE A 145 -1.49 -13.64 -6.75
N ALA A 146 -0.87 -13.16 -7.83
CA ALA A 146 -1.41 -12.40 -8.94
C ALA A 146 -2.15 -13.33 -9.89
N GLU A 147 -1.71 -14.57 -10.07
CA GLU A 147 -2.51 -15.59 -10.76
C GLU A 147 -3.86 -15.82 -10.06
N MET A 148 -3.92 -15.71 -8.73
CA MET A 148 -5.17 -15.73 -7.96
C MET A 148 -6.00 -14.43 -8.10
N VAL A 149 -5.36 -13.28 -8.34
CA VAL A 149 -5.99 -11.95 -8.39
C VAL A 149 -6.26 -11.44 -9.82
N HIS A 150 -5.68 -12.03 -10.87
CA HIS A 150 -5.89 -11.63 -12.27
C HIS A 150 -7.34 -11.84 -12.76
N GLY A 151 -8.21 -12.50 -11.98
CA GLY A 151 -9.66 -12.51 -12.17
C GLY A 151 -10.41 -11.31 -11.58
N LEU A 152 -9.74 -10.41 -10.85
CA LEU A 152 -10.30 -9.24 -10.18
C LEU A 152 -9.83 -7.96 -10.87
N LYS A 153 -10.60 -7.50 -11.87
CA LYS A 153 -10.45 -6.16 -12.47
C LYS A 153 -10.38 -5.10 -11.34
N GLN A 154 -9.28 -4.36 -11.29
CA GLN A 154 -9.13 -3.18 -10.44
C GLN A 154 -10.06 -2.08 -10.95
N GLU A 155 -11.04 -1.68 -10.13
CA GLU A 155 -11.82 -0.47 -10.37
C GLU A 155 -11.13 0.71 -9.68
N LYS A 156 -10.86 1.77 -10.45
CA LYS A 156 -10.51 3.09 -9.91
C LYS A 156 -11.69 3.56 -9.07
N CYS A 157 -11.47 3.89 -7.80
CA CYS A 157 -12.46 4.66 -7.03
C CYS A 157 -12.63 6.01 -7.73
N ASN A 158 -13.77 6.18 -8.42
CA ASN A 158 -14.32 7.50 -8.72
C ASN A 158 -15.06 8.03 -7.49
#